data_AF-A0A6L2Q3X3-F1
#
_entry.id   AF-A0A6L2Q3X3-F1
#
_cell.length_a   1.000
_cell.length_b   1.000
_cell.length_c   1.000
_cell.angle_alpha   90.00
_cell.angle_beta   90.00
_cell.angle_gamma   90.00
#
_symmetry.space_group_name_H-M   'P 1'
#
loop_
_entity.id
_entity.type
_entity.pdbx_description
1 polymer ?
#
loop_
_entity_poly.entity_id
_entity_poly.type
_entity_poly.pdbx_seq_one_letter_code
_entity_poly.pdbx_strand_id
1 'polypeptide(L)'
;MAWLMASLVLGIAAESLLADQCPLKEVQTEFNMTKYLGEWNEILRIPNIYEEGYSCMLDHFTLSPDGTTRVHSRAYNVSNHAYVFLDGVVTVSQPGRFDVTYNGTNRLRILQDMATLITVCCLLATAAVWSSSYWVLGTDYSTYAVLWGCLETDGLAPQRESTVRSRQGPGLAVL
;
A
#
# COMPACT_ATOMS: atom_id res chain seq x y z
N MET A 1 -39.83 -26.73 12.64
CA MET A 1 -39.51 -25.30 12.41
C MET A 1 -38.27 -24.80 13.16
N ALA A 2 -37.65 -25.57 14.07
CA ALA A 2 -36.40 -25.16 14.76
C ALA A 2 -35.11 -25.39 13.94
N TRP A 3 -35.15 -26.24 12.91
CA TRP A 3 -33.96 -26.63 12.13
C TRP A 3 -33.56 -25.61 11.05
N LEU A 4 -34.49 -24.77 10.57
CA LEU A 4 -34.20 -23.73 9.57
C LEU A 4 -33.49 -22.51 10.17
N MET A 5 -33.67 -22.26 11.47
CA MET A 5 -33.05 -21.11 12.16
C MET A 5 -31.57 -21.36 12.46
N ALA A 6 -31.15 -22.61 12.66
CA ALA A 6 -29.75 -22.94 12.93
C ALA A 6 -28.84 -22.75 11.70
N SER A 7 -29.36 -22.99 10.50
CA SER A 7 -28.63 -22.81 9.23
C SER A 7 -28.34 -21.34 8.94
N LEU A 8 -29.25 -20.44 9.33
CA LEU A 8 -29.11 -18.99 9.11
C LEU A 8 -28.06 -18.37 10.06
N VAL A 9 -27.96 -18.86 11.31
CA VAL A 9 -27.00 -18.36 12.30
C VAL A 9 -25.56 -18.78 11.98
N LEU A 10 -25.35 -19.98 11.41
CA LEU A 10 -24.02 -20.42 10.95
C LEU A 10 -23.53 -19.66 9.71
N GLY A 11 -24.43 -19.20 8.83
CA GLY A 11 -24.07 -18.38 7.67
C GLY A 11 -23.55 -16.99 8.07
N ILE A 12 -24.20 -16.34 9.05
CA ILE A 12 -23.87 -14.98 9.50
C ILE A 12 -22.50 -14.94 10.21
N ALA A 13 -22.11 -16.00 10.92
CA ALA A 13 -20.82 -16.06 11.62
C ALA A 13 -19.62 -16.22 10.66
N ALA A 14 -19.78 -16.96 9.57
CA ALA A 14 -18.72 -17.13 8.57
C ALA A 14 -18.41 -15.83 7.81
N GLU A 15 -19.43 -15.01 7.57
CA GLU A 15 -19.29 -13.69 6.94
C GLU A 15 -18.58 -12.67 7.87
N SER A 16 -18.78 -12.78 9.19
CA SER A 16 -18.10 -11.92 10.17
C SER A 16 -16.60 -12.23 10.34
N LEU A 17 -16.17 -13.49 10.19
CA LEU A 17 -14.76 -13.87 10.25
C LEU A 17 -13.96 -13.47 8.98
N LEU A 18 -14.66 -13.28 7.85
CA LEU A 18 -14.07 -12.78 6.60
C LEU A 18 -13.96 -11.25 6.55
N ALA A 19 -14.63 -10.53 7.45
CA ALA A 19 -14.54 -9.08 7.53
C ALA A 19 -13.17 -8.61 8.07
N ASP A 20 -12.57 -9.40 8.96
CA ASP A 20 -11.35 -9.06 9.69
C ASP A 20 -10.06 -9.47 8.97
N GLN A 21 -10.15 -10.20 7.84
CA GLN A 21 -8.99 -10.61 7.06
C GLN A 21 -8.95 -9.91 5.70
N CYS A 22 -7.74 -9.70 5.19
CA CYS A 22 -7.52 -9.16 3.85
C CYS A 22 -8.11 -10.12 2.79
N PRO A 23 -9.10 -9.69 1.98
CA PRO A 23 -9.73 -10.57 1.00
C PRO A 23 -8.71 -11.05 -0.04
N LEU A 24 -8.71 -12.34 -0.34
CA LEU A 24 -7.90 -12.88 -1.43
C LEU A 24 -8.35 -12.26 -2.77
N LYS A 25 -7.38 -11.75 -3.53
CA LYS A 25 -7.59 -11.19 -4.87
C LYS A 25 -6.78 -11.97 -5.89
N GLU A 26 -7.35 -12.17 -7.06
CA GLU A 26 -6.61 -12.70 -8.21
C GLU A 26 -5.55 -11.67 -8.63
N VAL A 27 -4.32 -12.14 -8.79
CA VAL A 27 -3.18 -11.32 -9.17
C VAL A 27 -2.75 -11.62 -10.61
N GLN A 28 -2.08 -10.65 -11.21
CA GLN A 28 -1.42 -10.79 -12.50
C GLN A 28 -0.52 -12.02 -12.51
N THR A 29 -0.84 -12.97 -13.39
CA THR A 29 -0.01 -14.14 -13.63
C THR A 29 1.31 -13.70 -14.26
N GLU A 30 2.41 -14.32 -13.84
CA GLU A 30 3.77 -14.08 -14.37
C GLU A 30 4.21 -12.60 -14.31
N PHE A 31 3.83 -11.90 -13.23
CA PHE A 31 4.29 -10.54 -12.99
C PHE A 31 5.83 -10.43 -13.08
N ASN A 32 6.29 -9.46 -13.86
CA ASN A 32 7.71 -9.21 -14.09
C ASN A 32 8.12 -7.82 -13.59
N MET A 33 8.83 -7.78 -12.46
CA MET A 33 9.27 -6.51 -11.85
C MET A 33 10.16 -5.68 -12.77
N THR A 34 11.01 -6.31 -13.59
CA THR A 34 11.90 -5.60 -14.51
C THR A 34 11.12 -4.84 -15.58
N LYS A 35 9.99 -5.39 -16.06
CA LYS A 35 9.09 -4.67 -16.98
C LYS A 35 8.30 -3.57 -16.28
N TYR A 36 8.12 -3.67 -14.96
CA TYR A 36 7.38 -2.72 -14.15
C TYR A 36 8.18 -1.47 -13.76
N LEU A 37 9.50 -1.48 -13.95
CA LEU A 37 10.39 -0.34 -13.69
C LEU A 37 9.95 0.95 -14.40
N GLY A 38 10.48 2.09 -13.95
CA GLY A 38 10.13 3.42 -14.44
C GLY A 38 9.10 4.12 -13.55
N GLU A 39 8.54 5.21 -14.05
CA GLU A 39 7.63 6.07 -13.30
C GLU A 39 6.19 5.60 -13.37
N TRP A 40 5.47 5.74 -12.26
CA TRP A 40 4.05 5.48 -12.13
C TRP A 40 3.39 6.61 -11.34
N ASN A 41 2.44 7.30 -11.96
CA ASN A 41 1.58 8.28 -11.31
C ASN A 41 0.36 7.57 -10.75
N GLU A 42 -0.03 7.92 -9.53
CA GLU A 42 -1.33 7.53 -9.02
C GLU A 42 -2.43 8.43 -9.61
N ILE A 43 -3.43 7.81 -10.25
CA ILE A 43 -4.54 8.52 -10.88
C ILE A 43 -5.83 8.36 -10.06
N LEU A 44 -6.02 7.20 -9.44
CA LEU A 44 -7.17 6.92 -8.56
C LEU A 44 -6.71 6.15 -7.34
N ARG A 45 -7.27 6.47 -6.18
CA ARG A 45 -7.11 5.68 -4.95
C ARG A 45 -8.46 5.47 -4.26
N ILE A 46 -8.61 4.34 -3.58
CA ILE A 46 -9.61 4.25 -2.52
C ILE A 46 -9.11 5.10 -1.33
N PRO A 47 -9.97 5.94 -0.73
CA PRO A 47 -9.60 6.72 0.45
C PRO A 47 -9.02 5.82 1.54
N ASN A 48 -7.83 6.18 2.02
CA ASN A 48 -7.17 5.52 3.14
C ASN A 48 -6.58 6.59 4.08
N ILE A 49 -6.45 6.23 5.35
CA ILE A 49 -6.00 7.14 6.40
C ILE A 49 -4.50 7.46 6.33
N TYR A 50 -3.70 6.64 5.64
CA TYR A 50 -2.25 6.82 5.56
C TYR A 50 -1.89 7.97 4.62
N GLU A 51 -2.62 8.11 3.51
CA GLU A 51 -2.29 9.09 2.47
C GLU A 51 -3.22 10.31 2.51
N GLU A 52 -4.04 10.45 3.55
CA GLU A 52 -4.89 11.60 3.76
C GLU A 52 -4.06 12.90 3.86
N GLY A 53 -4.44 13.93 3.11
CA GLY A 53 -3.69 15.19 3.03
C GLY A 53 -2.54 15.18 2.01
N TYR A 54 -2.40 14.12 1.21
CA TYR A 54 -1.43 14.03 0.13
C TYR A 54 -2.09 13.88 -1.24
N SER A 55 -1.48 14.49 -2.25
CA SER A 55 -1.88 14.41 -3.66
C SER A 55 -0.64 14.26 -4.57
N CYS A 56 -0.85 14.14 -5.89
CA CYS A 56 0.22 14.07 -6.90
C CYS A 56 1.28 13.00 -6.58
N MET A 57 0.85 11.81 -6.16
CA MET A 57 1.75 10.72 -5.83
C MET A 57 2.39 10.15 -7.10
N LEU A 58 3.71 9.99 -7.07
CA LEU A 58 4.49 9.37 -8.13
C LEU A 58 5.54 8.46 -7.51
N ASP A 59 5.65 7.25 -8.06
CA ASP A 59 6.68 6.28 -7.70
C ASP A 59 7.60 6.04 -8.90
N HIS A 60 8.91 6.18 -8.69
CA HIS A 60 9.93 5.85 -9.68
C HIS A 60 10.69 4.60 -9.26
N PHE A 61 10.46 3.49 -9.97
CA PHE A 61 11.14 2.21 -9.72
C PHE A 61 12.39 2.09 -10.58
N THR A 62 13.52 1.79 -9.95
CA THR A 62 14.83 1.68 -10.62
C THR A 62 15.53 0.38 -10.25
N LEU A 63 16.28 -0.18 -11.20
CA LEU A 63 17.17 -1.30 -10.94
C LEU A 63 18.57 -0.77 -10.62
N SER A 64 19.08 -1.14 -9.46
CA SER A 64 20.41 -0.74 -9.04
C SER A 64 21.49 -1.69 -9.55
N PRO A 65 22.78 -1.27 -9.58
CA PRO A 65 23.87 -2.11 -10.06
C PRO A 65 24.04 -3.43 -9.29
N ASP A 66 23.65 -3.44 -8.02
CA ASP A 66 23.64 -4.61 -7.13
C ASP A 66 22.47 -5.59 -7.42
N GLY A 67 21.65 -5.32 -8.43
CA GLY A 67 20.46 -6.10 -8.78
C GLY A 67 19.24 -5.82 -7.92
N THR A 68 19.34 -4.90 -6.95
CA THR A 68 18.22 -4.53 -6.08
C THR A 68 17.29 -3.56 -6.80
N THR A 69 15.98 -3.81 -6.74
CA THR A 69 15.00 -2.83 -7.19
C THR A 69 14.73 -1.83 -6.07
N ARG A 70 14.84 -0.53 -6.37
CA ARG A 70 14.57 0.57 -5.46
C ARG A 70 13.40 1.39 -5.96
N VAL A 71 12.68 2.02 -5.05
CA VAL A 71 11.63 2.98 -5.39
C VAL A 71 11.93 4.32 -4.72
N HIS A 72 11.81 5.39 -5.51
CA HIS A 72 11.83 6.76 -5.03
C HIS A 72 10.44 7.36 -5.26
N SER A 73 9.74 7.60 -4.16
CA SER A 73 8.36 8.09 -4.14
C SER A 73 8.32 9.57 -3.81
N ARG A 74 7.40 10.32 -4.42
CA ARG A 74 7.06 11.69 -4.02
C ARG A 74 5.56 11.84 -3.82
N ALA A 75 5.18 12.70 -2.89
CA ALA A 75 3.79 13.12 -2.71
C ALA A 75 3.73 14.60 -2.32
N TYR A 76 2.71 15.31 -2.78
CA TYR A 76 2.46 16.71 -2.46
C TYR A 76 1.60 16.81 -1.20
N ASN A 77 2.13 17.43 -0.14
CA ASN A 77 1.37 17.71 1.08
C ASN A 77 0.54 18.98 0.89
N VAL A 78 -0.78 18.83 0.95
CA VAL A 78 -1.71 19.94 0.67
C VAL A 78 -1.75 20.99 1.78
N SER A 79 -1.32 20.65 2.99
CA SER A 79 -1.38 21.55 4.16
C SER A 79 -0.19 22.50 4.24
N ASN A 80 1.01 22.04 3.90
CA ASN A 80 2.23 22.87 3.96
C ASN A 80 2.77 23.25 2.57
N HIS A 81 2.08 22.83 1.50
CA HIS A 81 2.40 23.13 0.11
C HIS A 81 3.79 22.65 -0.34
N ALA A 82 4.31 21.57 0.25
CA ALA A 82 5.62 21.01 -0.06
C ALA A 82 5.55 19.54 -0.50
N TYR A 83 6.54 19.11 -1.28
CA TYR A 83 6.72 17.70 -1.59
C TYR A 83 7.43 16.98 -0.44
N VAL A 84 6.95 15.77 -0.15
CA VAL A 84 7.66 14.79 0.67
C VAL A 84 8.19 13.68 -0.22
N PHE A 85 9.26 13.04 0.24
CA PHE A 85 9.96 11.99 -0.49
C PHE A 85 10.17 10.77 0.40
N LEU A 86 10.09 9.58 -0.20
CA LEU A 86 10.36 8.31 0.46
C LEU A 86 11.22 7.44 -0.44
N ASP A 87 12.24 6.82 0.16
CA ASP A 87 13.08 5.84 -0.50
C ASP A 87 12.80 4.45 0.08
N GLY A 88 12.60 3.49 -0.81
CA GLY A 88 12.27 2.12 -0.46
C GLY A 88 13.06 1.10 -1.25
N VAL A 89 13.18 -0.10 -0.67
CA VAL A 89 13.72 -1.28 -1.33
C VAL A 89 12.58 -2.23 -1.67
N VAL A 90 12.53 -2.72 -2.90
CA VAL A 90 11.45 -3.58 -3.38
C VAL A 90 11.89 -5.04 -3.40
N THR A 91 11.07 -5.91 -2.82
CA THR A 91 11.23 -7.36 -2.84
C THR A 91 10.01 -7.99 -3.48
N VAL A 92 10.20 -8.86 -4.49
CA VAL A 92 9.11 -9.67 -5.04
C VAL A 92 8.92 -10.88 -4.14
N SER A 93 7.93 -10.84 -3.25
CA SER A 93 7.73 -11.88 -2.23
C SER A 93 6.89 -13.05 -2.73
N GLN A 94 5.99 -12.83 -3.68
CA GLN A 94 5.15 -13.86 -4.30
C GLN A 94 4.84 -13.50 -5.76
N PRO A 95 4.38 -14.44 -6.61
CA PRO A 95 3.89 -14.10 -7.94
C PRO A 95 2.82 -13.00 -7.87
N GLY A 96 3.00 -11.92 -8.63
CA GLY A 96 2.05 -10.79 -8.63
C GLY A 96 2.05 -9.95 -7.35
N ARG A 97 2.98 -10.17 -6.41
CA ARG A 97 3.12 -9.37 -5.19
C ARG A 97 4.54 -8.85 -5.03
N PHE A 98 4.65 -7.58 -4.68
CA PHE A 98 5.91 -7.00 -4.20
C PHE A 98 5.69 -6.25 -2.89
N ASP A 99 6.71 -6.29 -2.05
CA ASP A 99 6.77 -5.57 -0.79
C ASP A 99 7.80 -4.45 -0.91
N VAL A 100 7.46 -3.27 -0.42
CA VAL A 100 8.37 -2.13 -0.33
C VAL A 100 8.74 -1.93 1.13
N THR A 101 10.03 -2.02 1.43
CA THR A 101 10.57 -1.75 2.76
C THR A 101 11.18 -0.35 2.77
N TYR A 102 10.70 0.50 3.67
CA TYR A 102 11.17 1.86 3.84
C TYR A 102 12.05 1.96 5.08
N ASN A 103 13.15 2.70 4.94
CA ASN A 103 14.04 3.01 6.05
C ASN A 103 13.81 4.46 6.48
N GLY A 104 13.21 4.69 7.64
CA GLY A 104 13.10 6.02 8.23
C GLY A 104 11.81 6.26 9.00
N THR A 105 11.80 7.33 9.79
CA THR A 105 10.65 7.72 10.63
C THR A 105 9.51 8.40 9.86
N ASN A 106 9.67 8.65 8.56
CA ASN A 106 8.68 9.29 7.69
C ASN A 106 7.54 8.33 7.28
N ARG A 107 6.91 7.63 8.23
CA ARG A 107 5.64 6.96 7.93
C ARG A 107 4.57 8.04 7.77
N LEU A 108 3.82 7.98 6.67
CA LEU A 108 2.73 8.91 6.42
C LEU A 108 1.72 8.84 7.60
N ARG A 109 1.60 9.98 8.30
CA ARG A 109 0.73 10.35 9.43
C ARG A 109 0.66 9.45 10.68
N ILE A 110 0.46 8.14 10.58
CA ILE A 110 0.02 7.35 11.77
C ILE A 110 1.10 7.21 12.85
N LEU A 111 2.39 7.18 12.48
CA LEU A 111 3.44 7.13 13.51
C LEU A 111 3.77 8.49 14.12
N GLN A 112 3.40 9.60 13.48
CA GLN A 112 3.68 10.92 14.05
C GLN A 112 2.80 11.20 15.28
N ASP A 113 1.55 10.74 15.29
CA ASP A 113 0.70 10.85 16.48
C ASP A 113 1.05 9.80 17.55
N MET A 114 1.51 8.60 17.17
CA MET A 114 1.97 7.57 18.11
C MET A 114 3.37 7.85 18.70
N ALA A 115 4.19 8.67 18.04
CA ALA A 115 5.51 9.07 18.54
C ALA A 115 5.43 9.87 19.85
N THR A 116 4.29 10.48 20.16
CA THR A 116 4.10 11.20 21.43
C THR A 116 4.01 10.28 22.65
N LEU A 117 3.54 9.03 22.48
CA LEU A 117 3.51 7.99 23.52
C LEU A 117 4.82 7.18 23.60
N ILE A 118 5.71 7.28 22.59
CA ILE A 118 7.03 6.65 22.56
C ILE A 118 8.10 7.54 23.25
N THR A 119 7.70 8.50 24.08
CA THR A 119 8.63 9.37 24.81
C THR A 119 9.41 8.64 25.94
N VAL A 120 9.13 7.35 26.20
CA VAL A 120 9.78 6.58 27.29
C VAL A 120 10.61 5.37 26.81
N CYS A 121 10.58 5.00 25.52
CA CYS A 121 11.39 3.88 25.01
C CYS A 121 12.72 4.32 24.32
N CYS A 122 12.93 5.65 24.19
CA CYS A 122 14.02 6.30 23.48
C CYS A 122 15.42 6.18 24.13
N LEU A 123 15.91 4.95 24.28
CA LEU A 123 17.36 4.66 24.26
C LEU A 123 17.76 3.81 23.04
N LEU A 124 16.80 3.40 22.21
CA LEU A 124 17.03 2.71 20.94
C LEU A 124 16.10 3.31 19.89
N ALA A 125 16.44 4.49 19.37
CA ALA A 125 15.86 4.96 18.11
C ALA A 125 16.43 4.10 16.98
N THR A 126 16.00 2.84 16.88
CA THR A 126 16.08 2.12 15.61
C THR A 126 15.24 2.91 14.63
N ALA A 127 15.82 3.26 13.47
CA ALA A 127 15.03 3.80 12.37
C ALA A 127 13.81 2.88 12.21
N ALA A 128 12.61 3.41 12.38
CA ALA A 128 11.40 2.60 12.26
C ALA A 128 11.37 2.04 10.84
N VAL A 129 11.63 0.74 10.70
CA VAL A 129 11.49 0.03 9.43
C VAL A 129 10.04 -0.37 9.33
N TRP A 130 9.40 0.01 8.24
CA TRP A 130 8.03 -0.38 7.94
C TRP A 130 7.94 -0.81 6.48
N SER A 131 7.01 -1.71 6.21
CA SER A 131 6.80 -2.26 4.87
C SER A 131 5.35 -2.06 4.43
N SER A 132 5.19 -1.86 3.12
CA SER A 132 3.89 -1.88 2.44
C SER A 132 3.88 -3.02 1.43
N SER A 133 2.79 -3.77 1.39
CA SER A 133 2.61 -4.90 0.48
C SER A 133 1.62 -4.54 -0.62
N TYR A 134 2.02 -4.79 -1.87
CA TYR A 134 1.20 -4.50 -3.05
C TYR A 134 1.01 -5.75 -3.90
N TRP A 135 -0.26 -6.06 -4.17
CA TRP A 135 -0.71 -7.08 -5.10
C TRP A 135 -1.08 -6.41 -6.42
N VAL A 136 -0.42 -6.81 -7.49
CA VAL A 136 -0.69 -6.35 -8.84
C VAL A 136 -1.87 -7.15 -9.37
N LEU A 137 -3.05 -6.54 -9.42
CA LEU A 137 -4.27 -7.18 -9.93
C LEU A 137 -4.24 -7.29 -11.45
N GLY A 138 -3.63 -6.32 -12.12
CA GLY A 138 -3.44 -6.33 -13.56
C GLY A 138 -2.55 -5.17 -14.02
N THR A 139 -1.70 -5.42 -15.00
CA THR A 139 -0.88 -4.38 -15.64
C THR A 139 -0.50 -4.79 -17.06
N ASP A 140 -0.49 -3.81 -17.96
CA ASP A 140 0.12 -3.95 -19.29
C ASP A 140 1.56 -3.43 -19.35
N TYR A 141 2.13 -3.09 -18.17
CA TYR A 141 3.46 -2.53 -17.93
C TYR A 141 3.73 -1.14 -18.53
N SER A 142 2.94 -0.70 -19.50
CA SER A 142 3.24 0.43 -20.38
C SER A 142 2.24 1.57 -20.31
N THR A 143 1.03 1.33 -19.80
CA THR A 143 0.01 2.37 -19.68
C THR A 143 -0.65 2.39 -18.32
N TYR A 144 -0.98 1.21 -17.75
CA TYR A 144 -1.72 1.11 -16.49
C TYR A 144 -1.21 0.01 -15.57
N ALA A 145 -1.47 0.19 -14.28
CA ALA A 145 -1.36 -0.86 -13.28
C ALA A 145 -2.46 -0.68 -12.24
N VAL A 146 -3.14 -1.77 -11.88
CA VAL A 146 -4.10 -1.80 -10.78
C VAL A 146 -3.45 -2.55 -9.64
N LEU A 147 -3.29 -1.87 -8.51
CA LEU A 147 -2.71 -2.46 -7.32
C LEU A 147 -3.71 -2.47 -6.18
N TRP A 148 -3.56 -3.47 -5.33
CA TRP A 148 -4.29 -3.61 -4.10
C TRP A 148 -3.30 -3.79 -2.95
N GLY A 149 -3.56 -3.13 -1.84
CA GLY A 149 -2.82 -3.23 -0.60
C GLY A 149 -3.77 -3.56 0.54
N CYS A 150 -3.28 -4.29 1.52
CA CYS A 150 -4.04 -4.56 2.72
C CYS A 150 -3.11 -4.69 3.91
N LEU A 151 -3.32 -3.81 4.89
CA LEU A 151 -2.53 -3.72 6.11
C LEU A 151 -3.36 -4.28 7.26
N GLU A 152 -2.99 -5.48 7.71
CA GLU A 152 -3.48 -6.03 8.97
C GLU A 152 -2.72 -5.35 10.11
N THR A 153 -3.45 -4.68 11.00
CA THR A 153 -2.87 -4.09 12.22
C THR A 153 -3.51 -4.79 13.41
N ASP A 154 -2.70 -5.38 14.29
CA ASP A 154 -3.19 -6.11 15.45
C ASP A 154 -4.19 -5.27 16.28
N GLY A 155 -5.42 -5.76 16.41
CA GLY A 155 -6.49 -5.12 17.17
C GLY A 155 -7.25 -3.99 16.45
N LEU A 156 -6.97 -3.72 15.18
CA LEU A 156 -7.71 -2.77 14.34
C LEU A 156 -8.28 -3.46 13.09
N ALA A 157 -9.38 -2.92 12.55
CA ALA A 157 -9.94 -3.39 11.28
C ALA A 157 -8.88 -3.24 10.16
N PRO A 158 -8.74 -4.26 9.27
CA PRO A 158 -7.74 -4.24 8.21
C PRO A 158 -7.96 -3.03 7.29
N GLN A 159 -6.89 -2.25 7.09
CA GLN A 159 -6.94 -1.11 6.19
C GLN A 159 -6.69 -1.59 4.77
N ARG A 160 -7.65 -1.31 3.89
CA ARG A 160 -7.62 -1.72 2.49
C ARG A 160 -7.27 -0.53 1.64
N GLU A 161 -6.31 -0.73 0.75
CA GLU A 161 -5.86 0.27 -0.20
C GLU A 161 -6.03 -0.31 -1.61
N SER A 162 -6.48 0.50 -2.55
CA SER A 162 -6.35 0.13 -3.96
C SER A 162 -6.04 1.38 -4.75
N THR A 163 -5.09 1.25 -5.66
CA THR A 163 -4.59 2.36 -6.46
C THR A 163 -4.58 1.96 -7.92
N VAL A 164 -5.02 2.87 -8.79
CA VAL A 164 -4.83 2.78 -10.24
C VAL A 164 -3.70 3.71 -10.60
N ARG A 165 -2.68 3.16 -11.23
CA ARG A 165 -1.49 3.87 -11.65
C ARG A 165 -1.40 3.97 -13.15
N SER A 166 -0.81 5.06 -13.62
CA SER A 166 -0.56 5.30 -15.04
C SER A 166 0.88 5.73 -15.30
N ARG A 167 1.40 5.38 -16.47
CA ARG A 167 2.66 5.93 -16.99
C ARG A 167 2.54 7.40 -17.40
N GLN A 168 1.32 7.89 -17.63
CA GLN A 168 1.07 9.28 -18.00
C GLN A 168 0.79 10.10 -16.73
N GLY A 169 1.23 11.37 -16.73
CA GLY A 169 0.94 12.32 -15.66
C GLY A 169 -0.56 12.65 -15.56
N PRO A 170 -0.99 13.46 -14.58
CA PRO A 170 -2.39 13.57 -14.23
C PRO A 170 -3.22 14.24 -15.34
N GLY A 171 -3.84 13.41 -16.18
CA GLY A 171 -5.16 13.69 -16.73
C GLY A 171 -6.16 13.48 -15.61
N LEU A 172 -6.74 14.56 -15.11
CA LEU A 172 -7.77 14.59 -14.06
C LEU A 172 -8.75 13.42 -14.11
N ALA A 173 -8.87 12.69 -13.01
CA ALA A 173 -10.12 12.06 -12.58
C ALA A 173 -10.04 11.77 -11.08
N VAL A 174 -10.42 12.73 -10.23
CA VAL A 174 -11.01 12.39 -8.94
C VAL A 174 -12.48 12.13 -9.27
N LEU A 175 -12.92 10.87 -9.18
CA LEU A 175 -14.34 10.50 -9.23
C LEU A 175 -14.97 10.70 -7.84
#